data_AF-A0A1B9EA69-F1
#
_entry.id   AF-A0A1B9EA69-F1
#
_cell.length_a   1.000
_cell.length_b   1.000
_cell.length_c   1.000
_cell.angle_alpha   90.00
_cell.angle_beta   90.00
_cell.angle_gamma   90.00
#
_symmetry.space_group_name_H-M   'P 1'
#
loop_
_entity.id
_entity.type
_entity.pdbx_description
1 polymer ?
#
loop_
_entity_poly.entity_id
_entity_poly.type
_entity_poly.pdbx_seq_one_letter_code
_entity_poly.pdbx_strand_id
1 'polypeptide(L)'
;MSNEGNKTAGYYNKRTTKWMTMRKDIRISVEAKNKFDVLNTKEKFSTASECIIQICNFFEENNLSPKDKIGVKTANSFNELEKVFKVELMLLKEFIKTDSQSLRKRHGAIEKEYFIPLNRKISEIDSKLNIKENLNTENKNELEKLYLKQKEIDELQKTLRETSRILKRISENLSIENLQGKNYPVINLEEYELENIVKYTALL
;
A
#
# COMPACT_ATOMS: atom_id res chain seq x y z
N MET A 1 54.05 -46.78 -109.10
CA MET A 1 55.36 -46.63 -108.44
C MET A 1 55.55 -45.15 -108.12
N SER A 2 55.73 -44.84 -106.83
CA SER A 2 56.32 -43.59 -106.28
C SER A 2 55.53 -42.29 -106.53
N ASN A 3 55.39 -41.32 -105.62
CA ASN A 3 56.05 -41.09 -104.34
C ASN A 3 55.19 -40.14 -103.49
N GLU A 4 55.36 -40.25 -102.17
CA GLU A 4 54.79 -39.39 -101.13
C GLU A 4 55.34 -37.96 -101.15
N GLY A 5 54.60 -37.01 -100.57
CA GLY A 5 55.18 -35.77 -100.05
C GLY A 5 54.22 -34.61 -99.90
N ASN A 6 53.67 -34.42 -98.69
CA ASN A 6 53.91 -33.23 -97.84
C ASN A 6 52.81 -33.00 -96.78
N LYS A 7 53.18 -33.24 -95.51
CA LYS A 7 52.75 -32.46 -94.34
C LYS A 7 53.74 -31.29 -94.26
N THR A 8 53.44 -30.04 -93.87
CA THR A 8 52.78 -29.49 -92.67
C THR A 8 52.62 -27.97 -92.88
N ALA A 9 51.70 -27.34 -92.14
CA ALA A 9 51.90 -26.13 -91.33
C ALA A 9 50.59 -25.34 -91.20
N GLY A 10 49.88 -25.61 -90.09
CA GLY A 10 48.71 -24.85 -89.69
C GLY A 10 49.10 -23.45 -89.22
N TYR A 11 48.48 -22.43 -89.81
CA TYR A 11 48.38 -21.10 -89.21
C TYR A 11 47.09 -21.05 -88.38
N TYR A 12 47.25 -21.09 -87.05
CA TYR A 12 46.18 -20.77 -86.10
C TYR A 12 45.86 -19.28 -86.20
N ASN A 13 44.72 -18.94 -86.81
CA ASN A 13 44.17 -17.59 -86.69
C ASN A 13 43.18 -17.59 -85.51
N LYS A 14 43.62 -17.07 -84.37
CA LYS A 14 42.79 -16.86 -83.16
C LYS A 14 41.71 -15.82 -83.47
N ARG A 15 40.57 -16.27 -84.00
CA ARG A 15 39.34 -15.48 -83.93
C ARG A 15 38.85 -15.49 -82.50
N THR A 16 39.09 -14.39 -81.80
CA THR A 16 38.40 -14.01 -80.58
C THR A 16 36.90 -13.98 -80.86
N THR A 17 36.19 -15.04 -80.50
CA THR A 17 34.73 -15.03 -80.39
C THR A 17 34.36 -14.14 -79.22
N LYS A 18 34.22 -12.84 -79.51
CA LYS A 18 33.47 -11.90 -78.68
C LYS A 18 32.06 -12.47 -78.57
N TRP A 19 31.73 -13.10 -77.45
CA TRP A 19 30.38 -13.54 -77.14
C TRP A 19 29.48 -12.30 -77.14
N MET A 20 28.81 -12.05 -78.26
CA MET A 20 27.66 -11.14 -78.29
C MET A 20 26.61 -11.78 -77.40
N THR A 21 26.43 -11.25 -76.20
CA THR A 21 25.25 -11.52 -75.38
C THR A 21 24.04 -11.21 -76.26
N MET A 22 23.31 -12.22 -76.71
CA MET A 22 22.07 -12.00 -77.46
C MET A 22 21.14 -11.23 -76.53
N ARG A 23 20.92 -9.93 -76.79
CA ARG A 23 19.86 -9.17 -76.13
C ARG A 23 18.55 -9.78 -76.60
N LYS A 24 17.87 -10.50 -75.70
CA LYS A 24 16.49 -10.89 -75.92
C LYS A 24 15.64 -9.67 -75.57
N ASP A 25 15.06 -9.04 -76.58
CA ASP A 25 14.10 -7.97 -76.35
C ASP A 25 12.81 -8.59 -75.78
N ILE A 26 12.50 -8.24 -74.53
CA ILE A 26 11.27 -8.66 -73.87
C ILE A 26 10.15 -7.76 -74.39
N ARG A 27 9.27 -8.33 -75.21
CA ARG A 27 8.03 -7.67 -75.62
C ARG A 27 7.01 -7.79 -74.51
N ILE A 28 6.56 -6.66 -73.96
CA ILE A 28 5.50 -6.59 -72.96
C ILE A 28 4.17 -6.23 -73.62
N SER A 29 3.06 -6.69 -73.02
CA SER A 29 1.72 -6.30 -73.47
C SER A 29 1.44 -4.84 -73.13
N VAL A 30 0.48 -4.23 -73.82
CA VAL A 30 0.02 -2.85 -73.55
C VAL A 30 -0.49 -2.73 -72.11
N GLU A 31 -1.19 -3.75 -71.60
CA GLU A 31 -1.69 -3.77 -70.23
C GLU A 31 -0.54 -3.79 -69.20
N ALA A 32 0.49 -4.61 -69.43
CA ALA A 32 1.66 -4.66 -68.56
C ALA A 32 2.40 -3.31 -68.54
N LYS A 33 2.52 -2.66 -69.71
CA LYS A 33 3.09 -1.32 -69.81
C LYS A 33 2.29 -0.28 -69.02
N ASN A 34 0.96 -0.29 -69.13
CA ASN A 34 0.11 0.65 -68.39
C ASN A 34 0.25 0.45 -66.87
N LYS A 35 0.28 -0.80 -66.38
CA LYS A 35 0.51 -1.09 -64.96
C LYS A 35 1.90 -0.65 -64.50
N PHE A 36 2.91 -0.85 -65.35
CA PHE A 36 4.26 -0.38 -65.12
C PHE A 36 4.32 1.15 -65.02
N ASP A 37 3.67 1.87 -65.93
CA ASP A 37 3.63 3.34 -65.93
C ASP A 37 2.92 3.90 -64.67
N VAL A 38 1.84 3.25 -64.22
CA VAL A 38 1.15 3.59 -62.97
C VAL A 38 2.04 3.34 -61.74
N LEU A 39 2.77 2.23 -61.72
CA LEU A 39 3.69 1.93 -60.62
C LEU A 39 4.86 2.93 -60.60
N ASN A 40 5.40 3.27 -61.77
CA ASN A 40 6.51 4.18 -61.92
C ASN A 40 6.13 5.63 -61.56
N THR A 41 4.90 6.05 -61.82
CA THR A 41 4.41 7.38 -61.38
C THR A 41 4.25 7.47 -59.87
N LYS A 42 3.89 6.38 -59.19
CA LYS A 42 3.74 6.35 -57.72
C LYS A 42 5.08 6.29 -56.99
N GLU A 43 5.94 5.35 -57.40
CA GLU A 43 7.16 5.00 -56.66
C GLU A 43 8.44 5.61 -57.25
N LYS A 44 8.35 6.25 -58.44
CA LYS A 44 9.44 7.00 -59.11
C LYS A 44 10.73 6.19 -59.30
N PHE A 45 10.65 5.04 -59.95
CA PHE A 45 11.84 4.24 -60.26
C PHE A 45 12.73 4.93 -61.30
N SER A 46 14.05 4.77 -61.17
CA SER A 46 15.02 5.43 -62.06
C SER A 46 15.08 4.74 -63.42
N THR A 47 14.90 3.40 -63.44
CA THR A 47 14.89 2.60 -64.67
C THR A 47 13.85 1.49 -64.61
N ALA A 48 13.43 0.99 -65.79
CA ALA A 48 12.52 -0.15 -65.85
C ALA A 48 13.10 -1.43 -65.25
N SER A 49 14.41 -1.62 -65.38
CA SER A 49 15.11 -2.75 -64.77
C SER A 49 15.05 -2.72 -63.25
N GLU A 50 15.23 -1.53 -62.65
CA GLU A 50 15.16 -1.36 -61.19
C GLU A 50 13.77 -1.71 -60.65
N CYS A 51 12.72 -1.24 -61.30
CA CYS A 51 11.35 -1.59 -60.93
C CYS A 51 11.09 -3.10 -60.99
N ILE A 52 11.56 -3.78 -62.03
CA ILE A 52 11.39 -5.24 -62.16
C ILE A 52 12.15 -5.98 -61.05
N ILE A 53 13.37 -5.56 -60.73
CA ILE A 53 14.17 -6.14 -59.64
C ILE A 53 13.45 -5.97 -58.31
N GLN A 54 12.94 -4.78 -58.00
CA GLN A 54 12.22 -4.52 -56.75
C GLN A 54 10.95 -5.37 -56.62
N ILE A 55 10.21 -5.56 -57.72
CA ILE A 55 9.05 -6.46 -57.73
C ILE A 55 9.48 -7.91 -57.45
N CYS A 56 10.55 -8.39 -58.09
CA CYS A 56 11.09 -9.73 -57.85
C CYS A 56 11.53 -9.90 -56.39
N ASN A 57 12.30 -8.95 -55.85
CA ASN A 57 12.74 -8.95 -54.46
C ASN A 57 11.56 -8.97 -53.49
N PHE A 58 10.50 -8.20 -53.75
CA PHE A 58 9.30 -8.21 -52.92
C PHE A 58 8.67 -9.60 -52.83
N PHE A 59 8.55 -10.31 -53.96
CA PHE A 59 8.03 -11.68 -53.96
C PHE A 59 8.95 -12.66 -53.24
N GLU A 60 10.27 -12.52 -53.41
CA GLU A 60 11.28 -13.37 -52.76
C GLU A 60 11.33 -13.16 -51.24
N GLU A 61 11.46 -11.91 -50.78
CA GLU A 61 11.56 -11.55 -49.36
C GLU A 61 10.30 -11.94 -48.57
N ASN A 62 9.13 -11.86 -49.20
CA ASN A 62 7.86 -12.20 -48.56
C ASN A 62 7.43 -13.66 -48.78
N ASN A 63 8.26 -14.49 -49.45
CA ASN A 63 7.92 -15.87 -49.83
C ASN A 63 6.55 -15.99 -50.52
N LEU A 64 6.22 -15.03 -51.38
CA LEU A 64 4.93 -14.97 -52.08
C LEU A 64 5.08 -15.54 -53.50
N SER A 65 4.25 -16.53 -53.84
CA SER A 65 4.11 -16.98 -55.23
C SER A 65 3.17 -16.04 -55.97
N PRO A 66 3.59 -15.43 -57.10
CA PRO A 66 2.72 -14.58 -57.92
C PRO A 66 1.49 -15.31 -58.49
N LYS A 67 1.48 -16.65 -58.45
CA LYS A 67 0.37 -17.50 -58.87
C LYS A 67 -0.56 -17.87 -57.72
N ASP A 68 -0.13 -17.71 -56.48
CA ASP A 68 -0.96 -17.98 -55.34
C ASP A 68 -1.96 -16.83 -55.24
N LYS A 69 -3.25 -17.17 -55.24
CA LYS A 69 -4.34 -16.22 -55.01
C LYS A 69 -4.30 -15.76 -53.54
N ILE A 70 -3.27 -15.01 -53.17
CA ILE A 70 -3.23 -14.18 -51.97
C ILE A 70 -4.27 -13.10 -52.23
N GLY A 71 -5.51 -13.27 -51.79
CA GLY A 71 -6.51 -12.25 -52.09
C GLY A 71 -7.84 -12.39 -51.40
N VAL A 72 -8.25 -13.59 -51.00
CA VAL A 72 -9.56 -13.76 -50.37
C VAL A 72 -9.51 -14.71 -49.18
N LYS A 73 -8.89 -15.89 -49.31
CA LYS A 73 -8.86 -16.87 -48.22
C LYS A 73 -8.08 -16.38 -47.00
N THR A 74 -6.85 -15.92 -47.17
CA THR A 74 -6.01 -15.44 -46.06
C THR A 74 -6.58 -14.19 -45.39
N ALA A 75 -7.10 -13.24 -46.18
CA ALA A 75 -7.76 -12.04 -45.66
C ALA A 75 -9.05 -12.39 -44.90
N ASN A 76 -9.85 -13.34 -45.40
CA ASN A 76 -11.04 -13.82 -44.70
C ASN A 76 -10.68 -14.54 -43.41
N SER A 77 -9.64 -15.39 -43.39
CA SER A 77 -9.17 -16.04 -42.18
C SER A 77 -8.71 -15.03 -41.12
N PHE A 78 -8.00 -13.98 -41.53
CA PHE A 78 -7.58 -12.91 -40.62
C PHE A 78 -8.77 -12.13 -40.05
N ASN A 79 -9.76 -11.80 -40.90
CA ASN A 79 -10.98 -11.13 -40.48
C ASN A 79 -11.84 -11.98 -39.55
N GLU A 80 -11.90 -13.30 -39.75
CA GLU A 80 -12.59 -14.22 -38.85
C GLU A 80 -11.87 -14.34 -37.50
N LEU A 81 -10.55 -14.47 -37.51
CA LEU A 81 -9.73 -14.43 -36.29
C LEU A 81 -9.93 -13.12 -35.52
N GLU A 82 -9.95 -11.98 -36.20
CA GLU A 82 -10.19 -10.68 -35.57
C GLU A 82 -11.56 -10.60 -34.89
N LYS A 83 -12.61 -11.16 -35.52
CA LYS A 83 -13.95 -11.22 -34.92
C LYS A 83 -13.96 -12.10 -33.67
N VAL A 84 -13.33 -13.27 -33.73
CA VAL A 84 -13.24 -14.19 -32.59
C VAL A 84 -12.51 -13.50 -31.43
N PHE A 85 -11.35 -12.89 -31.68
CA PHE A 85 -10.60 -12.18 -30.64
C PHE A 85 -11.37 -11.02 -30.03
N LYS A 86 -12.14 -10.26 -30.82
CA LYS A 86 -12.99 -9.18 -30.27
C LYS A 86 -14.05 -9.71 -29.32
N VAL A 87 -14.68 -10.84 -29.65
CA VAL A 87 -15.68 -11.47 -28.78
C VAL A 87 -15.04 -11.99 -27.50
N GLU A 88 -13.92 -12.71 -27.60
CA GLU A 88 -13.20 -13.22 -26.43
C GLU A 88 -12.74 -12.10 -25.49
N LEU A 89 -12.20 -11.00 -26.04
CA LEU A 89 -11.82 -9.83 -25.26
C LEU A 89 -13.03 -9.17 -24.58
N MET A 90 -14.19 -9.14 -25.24
CA MET A 90 -15.42 -8.60 -24.64
C MET A 90 -15.87 -9.46 -23.45
N LEU A 91 -15.90 -10.79 -23.63
CA LEU A 91 -16.27 -11.75 -22.58
C LEU A 91 -15.30 -11.66 -21.39
N LEU A 92 -14.00 -11.55 -21.65
CA LEU A 92 -12.99 -11.41 -20.59
C LEU A 92 -13.19 -10.12 -19.79
N LYS A 93 -13.47 -9.00 -20.47
CA LYS A 93 -13.78 -7.72 -19.80
C LYS A 93 -15.03 -7.83 -18.93
N GLU A 94 -16.06 -8.51 -19.41
CA GLU A 94 -17.31 -8.70 -18.67
C GLU A 94 -17.14 -9.61 -17.45
N PHE A 95 -16.36 -10.68 -17.58
CA PHE A 95 -15.97 -11.55 -16.47
C PHE A 95 -15.24 -10.76 -15.37
N ILE A 96 -14.19 -10.02 -15.72
CA ILE A 96 -13.41 -9.20 -14.77
C ILE A 96 -14.32 -8.18 -14.07
N LYS A 97 -15.20 -7.51 -14.83
CA LYS A 97 -16.15 -6.54 -14.27
C LYS A 97 -17.09 -7.20 -13.27
N THR A 98 -17.66 -8.35 -13.62
CA THR A 98 -18.59 -9.08 -12.77
C THR A 98 -17.91 -9.60 -11.49
N ASP A 99 -16.70 -10.14 -11.63
CA ASP A 99 -15.93 -10.62 -10.48
C ASP A 99 -15.58 -9.47 -9.52
N SER A 100 -15.15 -8.32 -10.05
CA SER A 100 -14.88 -7.12 -9.26
C SER A 100 -16.12 -6.61 -8.52
N GLN A 101 -17.31 -6.72 -9.13
CA GLN A 101 -18.57 -6.34 -8.51
C GLN A 101 -18.98 -7.34 -7.40
N SER A 102 -18.75 -8.64 -7.62
CA SER A 102 -19.01 -9.69 -6.62
C SER A 102 -18.13 -9.51 -5.38
N LEU A 103 -16.85 -9.18 -5.57
CA LEU A 103 -15.89 -8.91 -4.51
C LEU A 103 -16.28 -7.65 -3.74
N ARG A 104 -16.65 -6.57 -4.43
CA ARG A 104 -17.11 -5.33 -3.78
C ARG A 104 -18.36 -5.57 -2.92
N LYS A 105 -19.33 -6.35 -3.43
CA LYS A 105 -20.53 -6.70 -2.67
C LYS A 105 -20.20 -7.53 -1.43
N ARG A 106 -19.34 -8.55 -1.57
CA ARG A 106 -18.87 -9.37 -0.45
C ARG A 106 -18.15 -8.55 0.61
N HIS A 107 -17.24 -7.66 0.20
CA HIS A 107 -16.55 -6.77 1.13
C HIS A 107 -17.55 -5.85 1.87
N GLY A 108 -18.48 -5.24 1.14
CA GLY A 108 -19.51 -4.39 1.75
C GLY A 108 -20.41 -5.14 2.74
N ALA A 109 -20.75 -6.40 2.45
CA ALA A 109 -21.51 -7.25 3.38
C ALA A 109 -20.68 -7.56 4.64
N ILE A 110 -19.42 -7.97 4.48
CA ILE A 110 -18.51 -8.29 5.61
C ILE A 110 -18.33 -7.06 6.52
N GLU A 111 -18.09 -5.89 5.93
CA GLU A 111 -17.90 -4.66 6.67
C GLU A 111 -19.15 -4.30 7.49
N LYS A 112 -20.33 -4.45 6.90
CA LYS A 112 -21.60 -4.10 7.53
C LYS A 112 -22.04 -5.09 8.61
N GLU A 113 -21.84 -6.38 8.37
CA GLU A 113 -22.25 -7.46 9.28
C GLU A 113 -21.26 -7.70 10.42
N TYR A 114 -19.95 -7.52 10.17
CA TYR A 114 -18.92 -7.88 11.14
C TYR A 114 -18.12 -6.68 11.61
N PHE A 115 -17.47 -5.93 10.73
CA PHE A 115 -16.51 -4.90 11.16
C PHE A 115 -17.18 -3.71 11.87
N ILE A 116 -18.31 -3.21 11.36
CA ILE A 116 -19.03 -2.11 12.01
C ILE A 116 -19.52 -2.51 13.42
N PRO A 117 -20.22 -3.65 13.62
CA PRO A 117 -20.61 -4.08 14.96
C PRO A 117 -19.43 -4.36 15.89
N LEU A 118 -18.34 -4.93 15.36
CA LEU A 118 -17.15 -5.24 16.15
C LEU A 118 -16.45 -3.97 16.63
N ASN A 119 -16.29 -2.97 15.76
CA ASN A 119 -15.75 -1.66 16.15
C ASN A 119 -16.64 -0.97 17.20
N ARG A 120 -17.97 -1.03 17.05
CA ARG A 120 -18.88 -0.48 18.08
C ARG A 120 -18.67 -1.15 19.45
N LYS A 121 -18.58 -2.47 19.47
CA LYS A 121 -18.31 -3.22 20.71
C LYS A 121 -16.96 -2.88 21.32
N ILE A 122 -15.91 -2.73 20.50
CA ILE A 122 -14.59 -2.30 20.99
C ILE A 122 -14.69 -0.92 21.63
N SER A 123 -15.30 0.06 20.94
CA SER A 123 -15.48 1.40 21.49
C SER A 123 -16.30 1.42 22.78
N GLU A 124 -17.33 0.57 22.90
CA GLU A 124 -18.08 0.41 24.14
C GLU A 124 -17.21 -0.16 25.28
N ILE A 125 -16.36 -1.15 24.99
CA ILE A 125 -15.43 -1.73 25.97
C ILE A 125 -14.42 -0.68 26.42
N ASP A 126 -13.82 0.06 25.49
CA ASP A 126 -12.85 1.12 25.80
C ASP A 126 -13.48 2.20 26.68
N SER A 127 -14.72 2.60 26.39
CA SER A 127 -15.45 3.56 27.22
C SER A 127 -15.68 3.04 28.65
N LYS A 128 -16.05 1.77 28.80
CA LYS A 128 -16.26 1.13 30.11
C LYS A 128 -14.97 0.99 30.90
N LEU A 129 -13.86 0.68 30.23
CA LEU A 129 -12.54 0.59 30.85
C LEU A 129 -12.10 1.96 31.37
N ASN A 130 -12.22 3.00 30.55
CA ASN A 130 -11.90 4.38 30.97
C ASN A 130 -12.75 4.83 32.18
N ILE A 131 -14.05 4.54 32.18
CA ILE A 131 -14.92 4.86 33.34
C ILE A 131 -14.46 4.10 34.59
N LYS A 132 -14.12 2.81 34.45
CA LYS A 132 -13.66 1.98 35.56
C LYS A 132 -12.32 2.46 36.12
N GLU A 133 -11.39 2.88 35.27
CA GLU A 133 -10.10 3.45 35.68
C GLU A 133 -10.28 4.77 36.44
N ASN A 134 -11.17 5.64 35.94
CA ASN A 134 -11.48 6.90 36.61
C ASN A 134 -12.11 6.65 38.00
N LEU A 135 -13.10 5.75 38.10
CA LEU A 135 -13.71 5.36 39.36
C LEU A 135 -12.69 4.77 40.34
N ASN A 136 -11.77 3.93 39.86
CA ASN A 136 -10.71 3.37 40.70
C ASN A 136 -9.76 4.45 41.23
N THR A 137 -9.49 5.47 40.44
CA THR A 137 -8.62 6.59 40.83
C THR A 137 -9.32 7.49 41.85
N GLU A 138 -10.59 7.81 41.64
CA GLU A 138 -11.42 8.56 42.59
C GLU A 138 -11.55 7.82 43.93
N ASN A 139 -11.87 6.53 43.90
CA ASN A 139 -11.99 5.70 45.10
C ASN A 139 -10.66 5.61 45.87
N LYS A 140 -9.51 5.53 45.17
CA LYS A 140 -8.19 5.57 45.82
C LYS A 140 -7.93 6.90 46.52
N ASN A 141 -8.25 8.02 45.85
CA ASN A 141 -8.09 9.35 46.43
C ASN A 141 -9.01 9.56 47.64
N GLU A 142 -10.24 9.06 47.60
CA GLU A 142 -11.16 9.09 48.75
C GLU A 142 -10.66 8.22 49.90
N LEU A 143 -10.17 7.02 49.62
CA LEU A 143 -9.60 6.13 50.64
C LEU A 143 -8.38 6.76 51.34
N GLU A 144 -7.52 7.43 50.58
CA GLU A 144 -6.35 8.13 51.13
C GLU A 144 -6.76 9.30 52.04
N LYS A 145 -7.79 10.07 51.64
CA LYS A 145 -8.37 11.13 52.50
C LYS A 145 -8.98 10.55 53.78
N LEU A 146 -9.69 9.44 53.69
CA LEU A 146 -10.26 8.78 54.88
C LEU A 146 -9.16 8.27 55.81
N TYR A 147 -8.08 7.72 55.28
CA TYR A 147 -6.94 7.27 56.07
C TYR A 147 -6.25 8.43 56.80
N LEU A 148 -6.10 9.58 56.13
CA LEU A 148 -5.55 10.78 56.76
C LEU A 148 -6.44 11.30 57.89
N LYS A 149 -7.75 11.39 57.65
CA LYS A 149 -8.72 11.76 58.69
C LYS A 149 -8.73 10.80 59.88
N GLN A 150 -8.55 9.50 59.63
CA GLN A 150 -8.49 8.51 60.70
C GLN A 150 -7.25 8.74 61.59
N LYS A 151 -6.09 9.07 61.00
CA LYS A 151 -4.89 9.43 61.78
C LYS A 151 -5.11 10.67 62.65
N GLU A 152 -5.75 11.70 62.09
CA GLU A 152 -6.09 12.90 62.86
C GLU A 152 -7.02 12.57 64.04
N ILE A 153 -8.02 11.71 63.83
CA ILE A 153 -8.90 11.23 64.91
C ILE A 153 -8.11 10.47 65.98
N ASP A 154 -7.21 9.58 65.59
CA ASP A 154 -6.41 8.79 66.54
C ASP A 154 -5.50 9.70 67.39
N GLU A 155 -4.93 10.74 66.78
CA GLU A 155 -4.08 11.73 67.47
C GLU A 155 -4.90 12.64 68.41
N LEU A 156 -6.09 13.06 67.99
CA LEU A 156 -7.05 13.76 68.84
C LEU A 156 -7.54 12.89 70.01
N GLN A 157 -7.76 11.59 69.79
CA GLN A 157 -8.12 10.68 70.87
C GLN A 157 -6.98 10.51 71.88
N LYS A 158 -5.73 10.46 71.42
CA LYS A 158 -4.57 10.37 72.31
C LYS A 158 -4.46 11.62 73.19
N THR A 159 -4.53 12.80 72.59
CA THR A 159 -4.53 14.08 73.32
C THR A 159 -5.72 14.21 74.27
N LEU A 160 -6.91 13.76 73.88
CA LEU A 160 -8.08 13.72 74.77
C LEU A 160 -7.87 12.81 75.99
N ARG A 161 -7.24 11.63 75.82
CA ARG A 161 -6.93 10.73 76.94
C ARG A 161 -5.90 11.35 77.89
N GLU A 162 -4.90 12.02 77.36
CA GLU A 162 -3.87 12.72 78.14
C GLU A 162 -4.48 13.87 78.96
N THR A 163 -5.26 14.74 78.30
CA THR A 163 -5.96 15.84 78.98
C THR A 163 -6.95 15.34 80.04
N SER A 164 -7.70 14.26 79.75
CA SER A 164 -8.60 13.63 80.73
C SER A 164 -7.84 13.10 81.96
N ARG A 165 -6.64 12.53 81.78
CA ARG A 165 -5.79 12.09 82.90
C ARG A 165 -5.31 13.27 83.75
N ILE A 166 -4.87 14.35 83.10
CA ILE A 166 -4.42 15.57 83.78
C ILE A 166 -5.58 16.17 84.58
N LEU A 167 -6.76 16.35 83.98
CA LEU A 167 -7.95 16.87 84.66
C LEU A 167 -8.34 16.02 85.86
N LYS A 168 -8.27 14.68 85.74
CA LYS A 168 -8.54 13.79 86.87
C LYS A 168 -7.55 14.01 88.02
N ARG A 169 -6.25 14.11 87.73
CA ARG A 169 -5.23 14.42 88.75
C ARG A 169 -5.44 15.79 89.38
N ILE A 170 -5.77 16.82 88.59
CA ILE A 170 -6.13 18.16 89.11
C ILE A 170 -7.32 18.06 90.06
N SER A 171 -8.36 17.29 89.69
CA SER A 171 -9.54 17.11 90.52
C SER A 171 -9.25 16.39 91.85
N GLU A 172 -8.32 15.44 91.84
CA GLU A 172 -7.91 14.66 93.02
C GLU A 172 -6.97 15.45 93.94
N ASN A 173 -6.14 16.34 93.38
CA ASN A 173 -5.14 17.13 94.11
C ASN A 173 -5.62 18.54 94.52
N LEU A 174 -6.88 18.89 94.26
CA LEU A 174 -7.46 20.19 94.63
C LEU A 174 -7.54 20.31 96.15
N SER A 175 -6.62 21.12 96.70
CA SER A 175 -6.57 21.47 98.12
C SER A 175 -6.87 22.95 98.29
N ILE A 176 -7.47 23.34 99.42
CA ILE A 176 -7.76 24.75 99.73
C ILE A 176 -6.72 25.23 100.74
N GLU A 177 -5.92 26.22 100.36
CA GLU A 177 -5.00 26.89 101.27
C GLU A 177 -5.52 28.29 101.63
N ASN A 178 -5.35 28.67 102.90
CA ASN A 178 -5.79 29.95 103.44
C ASN A 178 -4.60 30.93 103.50
N LEU A 179 -4.53 31.85 102.54
CA LEU A 179 -3.50 32.89 102.52
C LEU A 179 -4.17 34.25 102.80
N GLN A 180 -3.77 34.88 103.90
CA GLN A 180 -4.25 36.23 104.28
C GLN A 180 -5.78 36.37 104.37
N GLY A 181 -6.46 35.33 104.89
CA GLY A 181 -7.92 35.34 105.09
C GLY A 181 -8.75 35.13 103.82
N LYS A 182 -8.12 34.82 102.69
CA LYS A 182 -8.78 34.41 101.45
C LYS A 182 -8.39 32.96 101.13
N ASN A 183 -9.39 32.14 100.84
CA ASN A 183 -9.21 30.76 100.41
C ASN A 183 -8.78 30.74 98.94
N TYR A 184 -7.64 30.14 98.64
CA TYR A 184 -7.19 29.91 97.27
C TYR A 184 -7.14 28.40 96.98
N PRO A 185 -7.65 27.95 95.83
CA PRO A 185 -7.40 26.59 95.37
C PRO A 185 -5.93 26.45 94.96
N VAL A 186 -5.26 25.44 95.51
CA VAL A 186 -3.88 25.08 95.18
C VAL A 186 -3.87 23.73 94.50
N ILE A 187 -3.20 23.65 93.35
CA ILE A 187 -3.08 22.43 92.53
C ILE A 187 -1.59 22.13 92.40
N ASN A 188 -1.16 20.98 92.92
CA ASN A 188 0.20 20.49 92.76
C ASN A 188 0.30 19.63 91.49
N LEU A 189 1.02 20.13 90.50
CA LEU A 189 1.25 19.48 89.21
C LEU A 189 2.74 19.19 89.00
N GLU A 190 3.05 18.13 88.25
CA GLU A 190 4.41 17.82 87.81
C GLU A 190 4.85 18.77 86.66
N GLU A 191 6.15 19.00 86.50
CA GLU A 191 6.70 20.01 85.56
C GLU A 191 6.25 19.79 84.10
N TYR A 192 6.20 18.53 83.64
CA TYR A 192 5.71 18.18 82.29
C TYR A 192 4.19 18.35 82.14
N GLU A 193 3.41 18.30 83.23
CA GLU A 193 1.96 18.55 83.20
C GLU A 193 1.69 20.05 83.03
N LEU A 194 2.52 20.88 83.69
CA LEU A 194 2.48 22.33 83.57
C LEU A 194 2.85 22.80 82.15
N GLU A 195 3.92 22.24 81.56
CA GLU A 195 4.30 22.51 80.17
C GLU A 195 3.18 22.18 79.19
N ASN A 196 2.50 21.06 79.38
CA ASN A 196 1.37 20.67 78.55
C ASN A 196 0.21 21.66 78.67
N ILE A 197 -0.18 22.04 79.89
CA ILE A 197 -1.27 23.02 80.11
C ILE A 197 -0.92 24.36 79.47
N VAL A 198 0.29 24.87 79.67
CA VAL A 198 0.75 26.15 79.10
C VAL A 198 0.70 26.11 77.58
N LYS A 199 1.18 25.01 76.97
CA LYS A 199 1.16 24.82 75.52
C LYS A 199 -0.26 24.81 74.95
N TYR A 200 -1.23 24.25 75.66
CA TYR A 200 -2.64 24.26 75.25
C TYR A 200 -3.34 25.61 75.50
N THR A 201 -2.99 26.35 76.56
CA THR A 201 -3.54 27.69 76.81
C THR A 201 -3.03 28.75 75.84
N ALA A 202 -1.83 28.58 75.28
CA ALA A 202 -1.27 29.48 74.27
C ALA A 202 -1.92 29.35 72.87
N LEU A 203 -2.78 28.34 72.68
CA LEU A 203 -3.53 28.07 71.45
C LEU A 203 -4.98 28.57 71.50
N LEU A 204 -5.45 29.07 72.64
CA LEU A 204 -6.76 29.72 72.85
C LEU A 204 -6.66 31.24 72.65
#